data_AF-A0A819G5W6-F1
#
_entry.id   AF-A0A819G5W6-F1
#
_cell.length_a   1.000
_cell.length_b   1.000
_cell.length_c   1.000
_cell.angle_alpha   90.00
_cell.angle_beta   90.00
_cell.angle_gamma   90.00
#
_symmetry.space_group_name_H-M   'P 1'
#
loop_
_entity.id
_entity.type
_entity.pdbx_description
1 polymer ?
#
loop_
_entity_poly.entity_id
_entity_poly.type
_entity_poly.pdbx_seq_one_letter_code
_entity_poly.pdbx_strand_id
1 'polypeptide(L)'
;MSNEENTGASAIITEIEQLNLNEEEEKNKCDCLKECSTRSSGVPCENIFNHMEYFFGENEKCTVHPCFARWLTKKAKNLDELQTIDRYALLQRIKRNFNYREMCLDDEEFQEWTVEWKSTAKDERMPLIQSFLRMLLSEGGSTFYYSFCRNDIIEEDCGWHCIECRRCKDWREWHCKKCNKCTCGASSPCQRCGHKS
;
A
#
# COMPACT_ATOMS: atom_id res chain seq x y z
N MET A 1 -0.54 -44.57 26.84
CA MET A 1 -1.12 -43.56 25.93
C MET A 1 -0.61 -42.22 26.39
N SER A 2 0.01 -41.53 25.44
CA SER A 2 0.78 -40.28 25.52
C SER A 2 0.06 -39.13 26.22
N ASN A 3 0.84 -38.28 26.88
CA ASN A 3 0.77 -36.81 26.75
C ASN A 3 1.98 -36.20 27.48
N GLU A 4 3.14 -36.26 26.81
CA GLU A 4 4.17 -35.22 26.96
C GLU A 4 3.82 -34.05 26.03
N GLU A 5 4.45 -32.90 26.25
CA GLU A 5 4.34 -31.62 25.53
C GLU A 5 3.35 -30.60 26.10
N ASN A 6 3.75 -29.94 27.20
CA ASN A 6 3.31 -28.56 27.44
C ASN A 6 4.34 -27.76 28.27
N THR A 7 5.55 -27.57 27.75
CA THR A 7 6.59 -26.76 28.43
C THR A 7 7.32 -25.75 27.51
N GLY A 8 6.91 -25.58 26.25
CA GLY A 8 7.55 -24.63 25.34
C GLY A 8 6.90 -23.24 25.23
N ALA A 9 5.60 -23.11 25.51
CA ALA A 9 4.85 -21.88 25.22
C ALA A 9 4.88 -20.83 26.34
N SER A 10 5.32 -21.21 27.55
CA SER A 10 5.30 -20.33 28.72
C SER A 10 6.56 -19.46 28.88
N ALA A 11 7.61 -19.71 28.10
CA ALA A 11 8.88 -18.97 28.20
C ALA A 11 8.97 -17.76 27.25
N ILE A 12 8.23 -17.76 26.13
CA ILE A 12 8.31 -16.70 25.11
C ILE A 12 7.40 -15.50 25.43
N ILE A 13 6.36 -15.71 26.25
CA ILE A 13 5.39 -14.66 26.58
C ILE A 13 5.94 -13.66 27.62
N THR A 14 6.92 -14.06 28.43
CA THR A 14 7.42 -13.24 29.55
C THR A 14 8.51 -12.24 29.15
N GLU A 15 9.19 -12.42 28.01
CA GLU A 15 10.20 -11.46 27.51
C GLU A 15 9.60 -10.29 26.71
N ILE A 16 8.36 -10.42 26.21
CA ILE A 16 7.71 -9.39 25.39
C ILE A 16 7.06 -8.30 26.25
N GLU A 17 6.75 -8.58 27.52
CA GLU A 17 6.04 -7.64 28.41
C GLU A 17 6.96 -6.67 29.17
N GLN A 18 8.29 -6.80 29.08
CA GLN A 18 9.25 -5.94 29.79
C GLN A 18 9.86 -4.80 28.95
N LEU A 19 9.42 -4.60 27.70
CA LEU A 19 9.92 -3.52 26.84
C LEU A 19 8.98 -2.31 26.72
N ASN A 20 7.92 -2.24 27.52
CA ASN A 20 7.21 -0.99 27.74
C ASN A 20 7.77 -0.31 29.00
N LEU A 21 8.56 0.75 28.78
CA LEU A 21 8.47 2.04 29.47
C LEU A 21 9.69 2.88 29.05
N ASN A 22 9.44 3.84 28.17
CA ASN A 22 9.86 5.25 28.30
C ASN A 22 9.20 6.00 27.14
N GLU A 23 7.97 6.46 27.39
CA GLU A 23 7.34 7.53 26.60
C GLU A 23 8.10 8.82 26.91
N GLU A 24 9.17 9.09 26.16
CA GLU A 24 9.61 10.46 25.94
C GLU A 24 8.96 10.98 24.65
N GLU A 25 8.31 12.13 24.78
CA GLU A 25 7.68 12.87 23.69
C GLU A 25 8.70 13.24 22.61
N GLU A 26 8.80 12.46 21.53
CA GLU A 26 9.44 12.94 20.32
C GLU A 26 8.44 13.72 19.44
N LYS A 27 8.42 15.02 19.73
CA LYS A 27 8.10 16.09 18.79
C LYS A 27 8.91 15.89 17.51
N ASN A 28 8.31 15.33 16.46
CA ASN A 28 8.57 15.71 15.05
C ASN A 28 7.73 14.93 14.00
N LYS A 29 6.56 14.37 14.33
CA LYS A 29 5.73 13.73 13.30
C LYS A 29 5.17 14.76 12.31
N CYS A 30 5.65 14.70 11.06
CA CYS A 30 5.01 15.38 9.93
C CYS A 30 3.66 14.70 9.69
N ASP A 31 2.54 15.44 9.76
CA ASP A 31 1.18 14.95 9.41
C ASP A 31 0.99 14.78 7.88
N CYS A 32 2.09 14.56 7.17
CA CYS A 32 2.19 14.71 5.74
C CYS A 32 1.79 13.40 5.08
N LEU A 33 0.56 13.30 4.59
CA LEU A 33 0.10 12.20 3.73
C LEU A 33 0.60 12.34 2.28
N LYS A 34 1.51 13.30 2.00
CA LYS A 34 2.10 13.63 0.69
C LYS A 34 3.57 14.02 0.84
N GLU A 35 4.29 14.04 -0.29
CA GLU A 35 5.66 14.54 -0.43
C GLU A 35 5.83 15.91 0.22
N CYS A 36 6.86 16.05 1.06
CA CYS A 36 7.20 17.32 1.70
C CYS A 36 8.21 18.06 0.82
N SER A 37 7.76 19.08 0.10
CA SER A 37 8.64 19.85 -0.81
C SER A 37 9.51 20.88 -0.10
N THR A 38 9.24 21.22 1.16
CA THR A 38 10.02 22.23 1.90
C THR A 38 9.94 22.02 3.42
N ARG A 39 11.09 21.87 4.09
CA ARG A 39 11.23 22.27 5.50
C ARG A 39 12.49 23.12 5.68
N SER A 40 12.27 24.30 6.21
CA SER A 40 13.22 25.38 6.51
C SER A 40 14.12 25.12 7.74
N SER A 41 14.28 23.86 8.16
CA SER A 41 14.94 23.49 9.42
C SER A 41 16.11 22.52 9.29
N GLY A 42 16.55 22.17 8.08
CA GLY A 42 17.77 21.35 7.87
C GLY A 42 17.69 19.89 8.31
N VAL A 43 16.58 19.46 8.94
CA VAL A 43 16.33 18.07 9.32
C VAL A 43 15.56 17.37 8.19
N PRO A 44 16.07 16.25 7.63
CA PRO A 44 15.37 15.46 6.63
C PRO A 44 14.00 14.98 7.15
N CYS A 45 12.99 15.00 6.29
CA CYS A 45 11.67 14.52 6.66
C CYS A 45 11.68 12.99 6.80
N GLU A 46 11.47 12.47 8.00
CA GLU A 46 11.39 11.03 8.31
C GLU A 46 10.08 10.36 7.86
N ASN A 47 9.24 11.08 7.10
CA ASN A 47 8.04 10.50 6.54
C ASN A 47 8.43 9.37 5.57
N ILE A 48 8.03 8.15 5.90
CA ILE A 48 8.34 6.93 5.13
C ILE A 48 7.99 7.08 3.65
N PHE A 49 6.96 7.86 3.30
CA PHE A 49 6.54 8.07 1.92
C PHE A 49 7.55 8.84 1.06
N ASN A 50 8.51 9.54 1.68
CA ASN A 50 9.61 10.17 0.95
C ASN A 50 10.76 9.19 0.65
N HIS A 51 10.73 8.00 1.24
CA HIS A 51 11.83 7.02 1.21
C HIS A 51 11.37 5.69 0.60
N MET A 52 10.50 5.77 -0.40
CA MET A 52 9.93 4.60 -1.07
C MET A 52 10.95 3.83 -1.91
N GLU A 53 12.14 4.39 -2.16
CA GLU A 53 13.30 3.69 -2.74
C GLU A 53 13.76 2.51 -1.86
N TYR A 54 13.63 2.59 -0.54
CA TYR A 54 13.92 1.42 0.31
C TYR A 54 12.91 0.30 0.05
N PHE A 55 11.68 0.64 -0.33
CA PHE A 55 10.63 -0.34 -0.60
C PHE A 55 10.69 -0.87 -2.04
N PHE A 56 10.76 0.03 -3.04
CA PHE A 56 10.67 -0.26 -4.48
C PHE A 56 12.02 -0.31 -5.21
N GLY A 57 13.14 -0.17 -4.50
CA GLY A 57 14.48 -0.15 -5.09
C GLY A 57 14.85 1.23 -5.65
N GLU A 58 16.13 1.38 -6.03
CA GLU A 58 16.67 2.62 -6.59
C GLU A 58 16.00 2.92 -7.94
N ASN A 59 15.12 3.91 -7.97
CA ASN A 59 14.47 4.45 -9.17
C ASN A 59 13.90 5.84 -8.86
N GLU A 60 13.41 6.53 -9.89
CA GLU A 60 12.79 7.86 -9.76
C GLU A 60 11.75 7.92 -8.63
N LYS A 61 11.61 9.11 -8.03
CA LYS A 61 10.61 9.37 -6.99
C LYS A 61 9.23 8.94 -7.49
N CYS A 62 8.58 8.08 -6.74
CA CYS A 62 7.22 7.64 -7.03
C CYS A 62 6.26 8.05 -5.91
N THR A 63 5.04 8.40 -6.29
CA THR A 63 3.94 8.57 -5.33
C THR A 63 3.24 7.24 -5.16
N VAL A 64 2.98 6.82 -3.92
CA VAL A 64 2.25 5.58 -3.63
C VAL A 64 0.75 5.75 -3.83
N HIS A 65 0.09 4.72 -4.38
CA HIS A 65 -1.36 4.73 -4.53
C HIS A 65 -2.06 4.85 -3.17
N PRO A 66 -3.16 5.63 -3.02
CA PRO A 66 -3.71 5.94 -1.69
C PRO A 66 -4.21 4.71 -0.95
N CYS A 67 -4.63 3.67 -1.69
CA CYS A 67 -5.00 2.39 -1.08
C CYS A 67 -3.80 1.69 -0.43
N PHE A 68 -2.63 1.74 -1.06
CA PHE A 68 -1.39 1.21 -0.51
C PHE A 68 -0.91 2.08 0.65
N ALA A 69 -0.93 3.40 0.51
CA ALA A 69 -0.56 4.33 1.59
C ALA A 69 -1.34 4.06 2.90
N ARG A 70 -2.65 3.82 2.77
CA ARG A 70 -3.51 3.42 3.90
C ARG A 70 -3.14 2.06 4.50
N TRP A 71 -2.73 1.11 3.69
CA TRP A 71 -2.26 -0.17 4.19
C TRP A 71 -0.91 0.00 4.91
N LEU A 72 0.00 0.77 4.32
CA LEU A 72 1.35 0.98 4.80
C LEU A 72 1.38 1.70 6.15
N THR A 73 0.54 2.73 6.34
CA THR A 73 0.39 3.43 7.63
C THR A 73 -0.06 2.54 8.78
N LYS A 74 -0.63 1.37 8.50
CA LYS A 74 -0.99 0.36 9.52
C LYS A 74 0.13 -0.64 9.77
N LYS A 75 1.16 -0.66 8.93
CA LYS A 75 2.23 -1.67 8.91
C LYS A 75 3.59 -1.11 9.29
N ALA A 76 3.85 0.14 8.96
CA ALA A 76 5.09 0.84 9.28
C ALA A 76 4.80 2.26 9.75
N LYS A 77 5.39 2.64 10.88
CA LYS A 77 5.36 4.00 11.44
C LYS A 77 6.65 4.77 11.18
N ASN A 78 7.74 4.07 10.88
CA ASN A 78 9.08 4.60 10.69
C ASN A 78 9.83 3.79 9.61
N LEU A 79 11.06 4.21 9.30
CA LEU A 79 11.88 3.60 8.24
C LEU A 79 12.34 2.18 8.59
N ASP A 80 12.62 1.90 9.86
CA ASP A 80 13.04 0.56 10.28
C ASP A 80 11.90 -0.44 10.06
N GLU A 81 10.69 -0.11 10.51
CA GLU A 81 9.49 -0.92 10.27
C GLU A 81 9.21 -1.08 8.76
N LEU A 82 9.41 -0.05 7.94
CA LEU A 82 9.27 -0.13 6.49
C LEU A 82 10.22 -1.18 5.89
N GLN A 83 11.48 -1.19 6.33
CA GLN A 83 12.50 -2.13 5.84
C GLN A 83 12.16 -3.59 6.20
N THR A 84 11.54 -3.82 7.36
CA THR A 84 11.11 -5.16 7.80
C THR A 84 9.94 -5.76 7.01
N ILE A 85 9.27 -4.99 6.16
CA ILE A 85 8.15 -5.51 5.37
C ILE A 85 8.66 -6.58 4.39
N ASP A 86 8.16 -7.80 4.57
CA ASP A 86 8.43 -8.91 3.66
C ASP A 86 7.71 -8.71 2.31
N ARG A 87 8.50 -8.24 1.33
CA ARG A 87 8.07 -7.98 -0.05
C ARG A 87 7.69 -9.26 -0.78
N TYR A 88 8.35 -10.39 -0.46
CA TYR A 88 8.01 -11.68 -1.04
C TYR A 88 6.65 -12.16 -0.55
N ALA A 89 6.38 -12.07 0.75
CA ALA A 89 5.07 -12.39 1.31
C ALA A 89 3.97 -11.49 0.75
N LEU A 90 4.23 -10.19 0.56
CA LEU A 90 3.31 -9.28 -0.09
C LEU A 90 3.02 -9.67 -1.54
N LEU A 91 4.06 -9.99 -2.31
CA LEU A 91 3.91 -10.49 -3.68
C LEU A 91 3.05 -11.75 -3.73
N GLN A 92 3.29 -12.72 -2.84
CA GLN A 92 2.50 -13.94 -2.76
C GLN A 92 1.03 -13.67 -2.42
N ARG A 93 0.78 -12.69 -1.54
CA ARG A 93 -0.59 -12.25 -1.23
C ARG A 93 -1.28 -11.68 -2.47
N ILE A 94 -0.61 -10.81 -3.22
CA ILE A 94 -1.15 -10.22 -4.44
C ILE A 94 -1.43 -11.34 -5.44
N LYS A 95 -0.45 -12.21 -5.69
CA LYS A 95 -0.54 -13.34 -6.62
C LYS A 95 -1.72 -14.29 -6.34
N ARG A 96 -2.03 -14.57 -5.08
CA ARG A 96 -3.16 -15.44 -4.71
C ARG A 96 -4.51 -14.90 -5.16
N ASN A 97 -4.63 -13.59 -5.30
CA ASN A 97 -5.87 -12.92 -5.69
C ASN A 97 -5.79 -12.37 -7.12
N PHE A 98 -4.82 -12.85 -7.91
CA PHE A 98 -4.50 -12.31 -9.22
C PHE A 98 -4.69 -13.40 -10.29
N ASN A 99 -5.62 -13.18 -11.21
CA ASN A 99 -5.77 -14.01 -12.40
C ASN A 99 -4.88 -13.47 -13.52
N TYR A 100 -3.64 -13.98 -13.61
CA TYR A 100 -2.61 -13.61 -14.60
C TYR A 100 -3.08 -13.60 -16.06
N ARG A 101 -4.17 -14.30 -16.39
CA ARG A 101 -4.50 -14.66 -17.77
C ARG A 101 -5.32 -13.60 -18.51
N GLU A 102 -5.98 -12.68 -17.81
CA GLU A 102 -7.03 -11.83 -18.42
C GLU A 102 -6.66 -10.35 -18.53
N MET A 103 -5.73 -9.82 -17.73
CA MET A 103 -5.56 -8.36 -17.62
C MET A 103 -4.31 -7.78 -18.28
N CYS A 104 -3.21 -8.53 -18.42
CA CYS A 104 -1.91 -7.92 -18.75
C CYS A 104 -1.29 -8.46 -20.05
N LEU A 105 -2.12 -8.83 -21.03
CA LEU A 105 -1.61 -9.31 -22.32
C LEU A 105 -1.02 -8.18 -23.17
N ASP A 106 -1.41 -6.92 -22.94
CA ASP A 106 -1.02 -5.79 -23.80
C ASP A 106 -0.13 -4.74 -23.09
N ASP A 107 0.21 -4.95 -21.81
CA ASP A 107 1.10 -4.05 -21.06
C ASP A 107 2.57 -4.44 -21.32
N GLU A 108 3.28 -3.60 -22.10
CA GLU A 108 4.66 -3.85 -22.55
C GLU A 108 5.63 -3.96 -21.36
N GLU A 109 5.51 -3.10 -20.36
CA GLU A 109 6.36 -3.12 -19.17
C GLU A 109 6.20 -4.43 -18.39
N PHE A 110 4.97 -4.91 -18.25
CA PHE A 110 4.70 -6.20 -17.62
C PHE A 110 5.19 -7.40 -18.44
N GLN A 111 5.13 -7.32 -19.78
CA GLN A 111 5.66 -8.36 -20.66
C GLN A 111 7.18 -8.48 -20.50
N GLU A 112 7.89 -7.35 -20.55
CA GLU A 112 9.35 -7.29 -20.34
C GLU A 112 9.73 -7.85 -18.98
N TRP A 113 9.05 -7.40 -17.92
CA TRP A 113 9.24 -7.92 -16.56
C TRP A 113 9.05 -9.43 -16.48
N THR A 114 8.05 -9.98 -17.19
CA THR A 114 7.76 -11.42 -17.19
C THR A 114 8.84 -12.24 -17.89
N VAL A 115 9.44 -11.70 -18.96
CA VAL A 115 10.58 -12.33 -19.64
C VAL A 115 11.78 -12.36 -18.70
N GLU A 116 12.10 -11.23 -18.07
CA GLU A 116 13.23 -11.12 -17.14
C GLU A 116 13.04 -12.03 -15.91
N TRP A 117 11.85 -12.04 -15.32
CA TRP A 117 11.52 -12.93 -14.19
C TRP A 117 11.78 -14.41 -14.49
N LYS A 118 11.52 -14.85 -15.72
CA LYS A 118 11.73 -16.26 -16.13
C LYS A 118 13.21 -16.59 -16.30
N SER A 119 14.04 -15.65 -16.75
CA SER A 119 15.48 -15.85 -16.93
C SER A 119 16.29 -15.62 -15.65
N THR A 120 15.78 -14.84 -14.69
CA THR A 120 16.50 -14.51 -13.44
C THR A 120 16.42 -15.61 -12.38
N ALA A 121 17.56 -15.91 -11.75
CA ALA A 121 17.67 -16.87 -10.65
C ALA A 121 16.88 -16.42 -9.41
N LYS A 122 16.42 -17.37 -8.58
CA LYS A 122 15.45 -17.07 -7.52
C LYS A 122 15.98 -16.09 -6.46
N ASP A 123 17.24 -16.21 -6.11
CA ASP A 123 17.98 -15.39 -5.16
C ASP A 123 18.30 -13.99 -5.69
N GLU A 124 18.26 -13.80 -7.00
CA GLU A 124 18.51 -12.52 -7.67
C GLU A 124 17.23 -11.73 -8.00
N ARG A 125 16.05 -12.27 -7.65
CA ARG A 125 14.75 -11.68 -8.03
C ARG A 125 14.32 -10.47 -7.22
N MET A 126 15.03 -10.08 -6.15
CA MET A 126 14.57 -8.99 -5.29
C MET A 126 14.30 -7.68 -6.06
N PRO A 127 15.20 -7.20 -6.96
CA PRO A 127 14.94 -6.01 -7.75
C PRO A 127 13.68 -6.14 -8.63
N LEU A 128 13.43 -7.32 -9.19
CA LEU A 128 12.22 -7.60 -9.97
C LEU A 128 10.96 -7.58 -9.12
N ILE A 129 11.01 -8.13 -7.90
CA ILE A 129 9.88 -8.05 -6.96
C ILE A 129 9.58 -6.59 -6.65
N GLN A 130 10.62 -5.80 -6.37
CA GLN A 130 10.48 -4.38 -6.05
C GLN A 130 9.90 -3.58 -7.22
N SER A 131 10.37 -3.82 -8.45
CA SER A 131 9.81 -3.24 -9.67
C SER A 131 8.34 -3.61 -9.87
N PHE A 132 7.99 -4.90 -9.70
CA PHE A 132 6.60 -5.35 -9.83
C PHE A 132 5.67 -4.76 -8.78
N LEU A 133 6.13 -4.68 -7.54
CA LEU A 133 5.38 -4.02 -6.47
C LEU A 133 5.21 -2.53 -6.76
N ARG A 134 6.18 -1.88 -7.41
CA ARG A 134 6.06 -0.47 -7.81
C ARG A 134 4.93 -0.30 -8.81
N MET A 135 4.96 -1.03 -9.92
CA MET A 135 3.92 -1.00 -10.96
C MET A 135 2.51 -1.10 -10.36
N LEU A 136 2.31 -1.99 -9.37
CA LEU A 136 1.00 -2.23 -8.78
C LEU A 136 0.62 -1.31 -7.60
N LEU A 137 1.58 -0.63 -6.97
CA LEU A 137 1.37 0.07 -5.70
C LEU A 137 1.68 1.56 -5.76
N SER A 138 2.28 2.06 -6.83
CA SER A 138 2.43 3.50 -7.09
C SER A 138 1.26 4.06 -7.91
N GLU A 139 1.02 5.37 -7.80
CA GLU A 139 0.16 6.11 -8.72
C GLU A 139 0.85 6.19 -10.09
N GLY A 140 0.11 5.96 -11.18
CA GLY A 140 0.63 6.03 -12.55
C GLY A 140 1.76 5.04 -12.87
N GLY A 141 1.97 4.02 -12.04
CA GLY A 141 3.02 3.00 -12.26
C GLY A 141 2.63 1.92 -13.27
N SER A 142 1.35 1.80 -13.59
CA SER A 142 0.78 0.90 -14.59
C SER A 142 -0.68 1.31 -14.82
N THR A 143 -1.29 0.79 -15.87
CA THR A 143 -2.75 0.88 -16.09
C THR A 143 -3.56 0.12 -15.03
N PHE A 144 -2.90 -0.64 -14.15
CA PHE A 144 -3.50 -1.40 -13.07
C PHE A 144 -2.84 -1.12 -11.72
N TYR A 145 -3.62 -1.19 -10.64
CA TYR A 145 -3.12 -1.12 -9.27
C TYR A 145 -3.75 -2.19 -8.37
N TYR A 146 -3.05 -2.57 -7.30
CA TYR A 146 -3.60 -3.46 -6.28
C TYR A 146 -4.39 -2.70 -5.22
N SER A 147 -5.68 -3.01 -5.13
CA SER A 147 -6.58 -2.49 -4.12
C SER A 147 -6.57 -3.36 -2.87
N PHE A 148 -5.92 -2.92 -1.79
CA PHE A 148 -6.06 -3.57 -0.48
C PHE A 148 -7.49 -3.52 0.09
N CYS A 149 -8.31 -2.56 -0.35
CA CYS A 149 -9.71 -2.47 0.07
C CYS A 149 -10.57 -3.56 -0.55
N ARG A 150 -10.29 -3.93 -1.81
CA ARG A 150 -11.01 -4.96 -2.55
C ARG A 150 -10.29 -6.31 -2.54
N ASN A 151 -9.03 -6.32 -2.11
CA ASN A 151 -8.11 -7.45 -2.16
C ASN A 151 -7.97 -8.00 -3.59
N ASP A 152 -7.87 -7.10 -4.56
CA ASP A 152 -7.93 -7.39 -6.01
C ASP A 152 -7.15 -6.36 -6.84
N ILE A 153 -6.81 -6.69 -8.08
CA ILE A 153 -6.20 -5.77 -9.06
C ILE A 153 -7.31 -5.02 -9.79
N ILE A 154 -7.19 -3.70 -9.85
CA ILE A 154 -8.17 -2.79 -10.43
C ILE A 154 -7.48 -2.00 -11.53
N GLU A 155 -8.12 -1.88 -12.68
CA GLU A 155 -7.71 -0.94 -13.73
C GLU A 155 -7.86 0.50 -13.21
N GLU A 156 -6.87 1.34 -13.45
CA GLU A 156 -6.76 2.69 -12.89
C GLU A 156 -8.01 3.54 -13.22
N ASP A 157 -8.54 3.38 -14.44
CA ASP A 157 -9.75 4.07 -14.89
C ASP A 157 -11.07 3.47 -14.37
N CYS A 158 -11.03 2.27 -13.80
CA CYS A 158 -12.22 1.57 -13.30
C CYS A 158 -12.46 1.77 -11.80
N GLY A 159 -11.59 2.46 -11.07
CA GLY A 159 -11.84 2.74 -9.67
C GLY A 159 -10.84 3.67 -9.01
N TRP A 160 -11.27 4.35 -7.96
CA TRP A 160 -10.48 5.33 -7.24
C TRP A 160 -10.58 5.11 -5.73
N HIS A 161 -9.60 5.60 -4.97
CA HIS A 161 -9.67 5.57 -3.51
C HIS A 161 -10.30 6.86 -2.97
N CYS A 162 -11.47 6.76 -2.33
CA CYS A 162 -12.03 7.92 -1.65
C CYS A 162 -11.27 8.19 -0.35
N ILE A 163 -10.52 9.29 -0.31
CA ILE A 163 -9.73 9.69 0.86
C ILE A 163 -10.64 9.92 2.08
N GLU A 164 -11.79 10.58 1.88
CA GLU A 164 -12.75 10.89 2.94
C GLU A 164 -13.42 9.64 3.52
N CYS A 165 -13.94 8.77 2.64
CA CYS A 165 -14.58 7.52 3.05
C CYS A 165 -13.58 6.41 3.35
N ARG A 166 -12.29 6.62 3.06
CA ARG A 166 -11.17 5.71 3.30
C ARG A 166 -11.35 4.32 2.71
N ARG A 167 -11.90 4.24 1.50
CA ARG A 167 -12.24 3.00 0.79
C ARG A 167 -12.18 3.18 -0.73
N CYS A 168 -11.84 2.10 -1.44
CA CYS A 168 -11.91 2.07 -2.91
C CYS A 168 -13.36 2.10 -3.40
N LYS A 169 -13.52 2.75 -4.55
CA LYS A 169 -14.77 3.14 -5.16
C LYS A 169 -14.75 2.86 -6.64
N ASP A 170 -15.91 2.54 -7.18
CA ASP A 170 -16.08 2.38 -8.62
C ASP A 170 -15.90 3.75 -9.31
N TRP A 171 -15.44 3.74 -10.56
CA TRP A 171 -15.28 4.96 -11.35
C TRP A 171 -16.59 5.76 -11.52
N ARG A 172 -17.76 5.10 -11.40
CA ARG A 172 -19.08 5.74 -11.43
C ARG A 172 -19.51 6.34 -10.09
N GLU A 173 -18.74 6.11 -9.03
CA GLU A 173 -18.99 6.67 -7.71
C GLU A 173 -18.20 7.98 -7.51
N TRP A 174 -18.76 8.92 -6.77
CA TRP A 174 -18.08 10.15 -6.35
C TRP A 174 -18.43 10.52 -4.90
N HIS A 175 -17.57 11.26 -4.21
CA HIS A 175 -17.84 11.69 -2.82
C HIS A 175 -18.71 12.93 -2.76
N CYS A 176 -19.93 12.80 -2.24
CA CYS A 176 -20.79 13.94 -1.98
C CYS A 176 -20.34 14.64 -0.69
N LYS A 177 -19.69 15.81 -0.83
CA LYS A 177 -19.23 16.62 0.32
C LYS A 177 -20.36 16.97 1.29
N LYS A 178 -21.53 17.35 0.79
CA LYS A 178 -22.70 17.71 1.63
C LYS A 178 -23.22 16.54 2.45
N CYS A 179 -23.31 15.35 1.87
CA CYS A 179 -23.78 14.16 2.57
C CYS A 179 -22.66 13.40 3.31
N ASN A 180 -21.42 13.86 3.17
CA ASN A 180 -20.20 13.18 3.61
C ASN A 180 -20.19 11.67 3.30
N LYS A 181 -20.58 11.29 2.08
CA LYS A 181 -20.64 9.89 1.63
C LYS A 181 -20.43 9.78 0.13
N CYS A 182 -19.80 8.68 -0.29
CA CYS A 182 -19.80 8.29 -1.70
C CYS A 182 -21.20 7.88 -2.17
N THR A 183 -21.52 8.23 -3.41
CA THR A 183 -22.77 7.89 -4.10
C THR A 183 -22.46 7.44 -5.52
N CYS A 184 -23.29 6.56 -6.07
CA CYS A 184 -23.25 6.21 -7.50
C CYS A 184 -23.97 7.28 -8.33
N GLY A 185 -23.51 7.48 -9.57
CA GLY A 185 -24.22 8.25 -10.60
C GLY A 185 -23.37 9.33 -11.24
N ALA A 186 -23.65 9.62 -12.52
CA ALA A 186 -22.83 10.51 -13.36
C ALA A 186 -22.96 12.02 -13.06
N SER A 187 -23.80 12.44 -12.10
CA SER A 187 -24.03 13.87 -11.88
C SER A 187 -24.32 14.27 -10.43
N SER A 188 -23.87 15.48 -10.12
CA SER A 188 -24.29 16.28 -8.97
C SER A 188 -25.61 17.01 -9.33
N PRO A 189 -26.57 17.14 -8.40
CA PRO A 189 -26.53 16.74 -7.00
C PRO A 189 -26.90 15.25 -6.78
N CYS A 190 -26.36 14.65 -5.70
CA CYS A 190 -26.76 13.29 -5.30
C CYS A 190 -28.26 13.23 -4.98
N GLN A 191 -28.87 12.04 -5.00
CA GLN A 191 -30.32 11.88 -4.76
C GLN A 191 -30.83 12.63 -3.52
N ARG A 192 -30.08 12.63 -2.41
CA ARG A 192 -30.44 13.38 -1.18
C ARG A 192 -30.32 14.91 -1.31
N CYS A 193 -29.40 15.41 -2.14
CA CYS A 193 -29.22 16.84 -2.35
C CYS A 193 -30.06 17.38 -3.53
N GLY A 194 -30.56 16.50 -4.40
CA GLY A 194 -31.39 16.82 -5.56
C GLY A 194 -32.88 16.92 -5.22
N HIS A 195 -33.33 16.30 -4.12
CA HIS A 195 -34.65 16.58 -3.57
C HIS A 195 -34.60 17.93 -2.85
N LYS A 196 -35.10 18.96 -3.53
CA LYS A 196 -35.44 20.24 -2.88
C LYS A 196 -36.46 19.94 -1.76
N SER A 197 -36.13 20.37 -0.55
CA SER A 197 -37.09 20.64 0.51
C SER A 197 -38.09 21.71 0.08
#